data_AF-A0A934B8V7-F1
#
_entry.id   AF-A0A934B8V7-F1
#
_cell.length_a   1.000
_cell.length_b   1.000
_cell.length_c   1.000
_cell.angle_alpha   90.00
_cell.angle_beta   90.00
_cell.angle_gamma   90.00
#
_symmetry.space_group_name_H-M   'P 1'
#
loop_
_entity.id
_entity.type
_entity.pdbx_description
1 polymer ?
#
loop_
_entity_poly.entity_id
_entity_poly.type
_entity_poly.pdbx_seq_one_letter_code
_entity_poly.pdbx_strand_id
1 'polypeptide(L)'
;MKKGIIFVIFILAVLGILFLISGKRFSRIPDNADHRSITSPEDCMKCHGTDAEHYVKSSHPPKFECFKCHKPEKKRQQSNR
;
A
#
# COMPACT_ATOMS: atom_id res chain seq x y z
N MET A 1 -21.77 -26.99 23.51
CA MET A 1 -21.81 -26.83 22.04
C MET A 1 -22.27 -25.43 21.59
N LYS A 2 -23.44 -24.92 22.03
CA LYS A 2 -23.97 -23.59 21.63
C LYS A 2 -22.99 -22.42 21.84
N LYS A 3 -22.29 -22.38 22.97
CA LYS A 3 -21.27 -21.35 23.27
C LYS A 3 -20.07 -21.39 22.30
N GLY A 4 -19.68 -22.58 21.83
CA GLY A 4 -18.61 -22.74 20.85
C GLY A 4 -19.03 -22.26 19.46
N ILE A 5 -20.26 -22.54 19.05
CA ILE A 5 -20.81 -22.05 17.78
C ILE A 5 -20.88 -20.52 17.76
N ILE A 6 -21.33 -19.91 18.86
CA ILE A 6 -21.38 -18.44 19.00
C ILE A 6 -19.98 -17.83 18.89
N PHE A 7 -18.98 -18.44 19.53
CA PHE A 7 -17.59 -17.96 19.46
C PHE A 7 -17.01 -18.03 18.04
N VAL A 8 -17.27 -19.12 17.31
CA VAL A 8 -16.83 -19.27 15.91
C VAL A 8 -17.49 -18.24 15.00
N ILE A 9 -18.80 -18.00 15.15
CA ILE A 9 -19.51 -16.97 14.40
C ILE A 9 -18.93 -15.59 14.69
N PHE A 10 -18.62 -15.30 15.95
CA PHE A 10 -18.01 -14.02 16.34
C PHE A 10 -16.65 -13.81 15.69
N ILE A 11 -15.77 -14.83 15.69
CA ILE A 11 -14.47 -14.75 15.00
C ILE A 11 -14.66 -14.49 13.51
N LEU A 12 -15.54 -15.24 12.84
CA LEU A 12 -15.79 -15.07 11.41
C LEU A 12 -16.35 -13.69 11.09
N ALA A 13 -17.22 -13.14 11.94
CA ALA A 13 -17.75 -11.79 11.79
C ALA A 13 -16.64 -10.74 11.91
N VAL A 14 -15.77 -10.85 12.91
CA VAL A 14 -14.62 -9.92 13.08
C VAL A 14 -13.68 -10.00 11.89
N LEU A 15 -13.32 -11.20 11.43
CA LEU A 15 -12.47 -11.38 10.26
C LEU A 15 -13.12 -10.82 8.98
N GLY A 16 -14.41 -11.05 8.79
CA GLY A 16 -15.17 -10.52 7.66
C GLY A 16 -15.20 -8.99 7.64
N ILE A 17 -15.47 -8.37 8.79
CA ILE A 17 -15.48 -6.90 8.92
C ILE A 17 -14.10 -6.32 8.64
N LEU A 18 -13.03 -6.89 9.23
CA LEU A 18 -11.66 -6.43 8.99
C LEU A 18 -11.27 -6.57 7.51
N PHE A 19 -11.68 -7.66 6.87
CA PHE A 19 -11.45 -7.87 5.43
C PHE A 19 -12.11 -6.78 4.58
N LEU A 20 -13.35 -6.40 4.89
CA LEU A 20 -14.06 -5.34 4.18
C LEU A 20 -13.43 -3.95 4.38
N ILE A 21 -12.90 -3.67 5.57
CA ILE A 21 -12.22 -2.40 5.89
C ILE A 21 -10.82 -2.33 5.26
N SER A 22 -10.18 -3.48 5.00
CA SER A 22 -8.82 -3.59 4.45
C SER A 22 -8.73 -3.25 2.93
N GLY A 23 -9.45 -2.22 2.48
CA GLY A 23 -9.31 -1.65 1.13
C GLY A 23 -8.01 -0.85 0.99
N LYS A 24 -7.09 -1.33 0.16
CA LYS A 24 -5.76 -0.72 -0.06
C LYS A 24 -5.88 0.65 -0.75
N ARG A 25 -5.43 1.72 -0.08
CA ARG A 25 -5.37 3.11 -0.60
C ARG A 25 -3.92 3.61 -0.66
N PHE A 26 -3.09 2.98 -1.49
CA PHE A 26 -1.72 3.44 -1.74
C PHE A 26 -1.45 3.50 -3.25
N SER A 27 -0.66 4.48 -3.67
CA SER A 27 -0.28 4.63 -5.07
C SER A 27 0.79 3.61 -5.47
N ARG A 28 0.93 3.34 -6.77
CA ARG A 28 2.02 2.52 -7.30
C ARG A 28 3.19 3.40 -7.69
N ILE A 29 4.38 2.82 -7.71
CA ILE A 29 5.60 3.49 -8.17
C ILE A 29 5.58 3.47 -9.70
N PRO A 30 5.66 4.63 -10.38
CA PRO A 30 5.69 4.70 -11.84
C PRO A 30 6.88 3.93 -12.43
N ASP A 31 6.70 3.28 -13.57
CA ASP A 31 7.79 2.64 -14.31
C ASP A 31 8.47 3.63 -15.28
N ASN A 32 9.18 4.62 -14.73
CA ASN A 32 9.92 5.63 -15.51
C ASN A 32 11.42 5.65 -15.16
N ALA A 33 12.20 6.44 -15.89
CA ALA A 33 13.64 6.53 -15.72
C ALA A 33 14.05 6.94 -14.29
N ASP A 34 13.29 7.85 -13.68
CA ASP A 34 13.58 8.39 -12.34
C ASP A 34 13.38 7.35 -11.24
N HIS A 35 12.47 6.38 -11.43
CA HIS A 35 12.10 5.41 -10.38
C HIS A 35 12.72 4.02 -10.56
N ARG A 36 13.25 3.69 -11.75
CA ARG A 36 13.78 2.35 -12.08
C ARG A 36 15.05 1.97 -11.32
N SER A 37 15.88 2.95 -10.98
CA SER A 37 17.17 2.73 -10.29
C SER A 37 17.08 2.90 -8.77
N ILE A 38 15.93 3.33 -8.26
CA ILE A 38 15.74 3.60 -6.83
C ILE A 38 15.49 2.28 -6.08
N THR A 39 16.35 1.99 -5.12
CA THR A 39 16.27 0.79 -4.27
C THR A 39 16.21 1.11 -2.77
N SER A 40 16.46 2.37 -2.39
CA SER A 40 16.47 2.82 -1.00
C SER A 40 15.30 3.77 -0.71
N PRO A 41 14.66 3.69 0.48
CA PRO A 41 13.65 4.66 0.91
C PRO A 41 14.19 6.10 0.99
N GLU A 42 15.47 6.26 1.30
CA GLU A 42 16.13 7.55 1.46
C GLU A 42 16.18 8.31 0.12
N ASP A 43 16.41 7.59 -0.99
CA ASP A 43 16.38 8.16 -2.34
C ASP A 43 14.97 8.66 -2.71
N CYS A 44 13.91 8.01 -2.25
CA CYS A 44 12.54 8.50 -2.46
C CYS A 44 12.35 9.88 -1.85
N MET A 45 12.89 10.11 -0.65
CA MET A 45 12.69 11.35 0.11
C MET A 45 13.43 12.56 -0.50
N LYS A 46 14.38 12.33 -1.42
CA LYS A 46 15.03 13.42 -2.18
C LYS A 46 14.03 14.21 -3.03
N CYS A 47 12.97 13.55 -3.50
CA CYS A 47 11.92 14.14 -4.34
C CYS A 47 10.53 14.07 -3.72
N HIS A 48 10.30 13.25 -2.69
CA HIS A 48 9.00 13.10 -2.01
C HIS A 48 8.99 13.64 -0.57
N GLY A 49 9.94 14.51 -0.22
CA GLY A 49 9.99 15.23 1.06
C GLY A 49 8.86 16.25 1.25
N THR A 50 8.78 16.88 2.43
CA THR A 50 7.68 17.77 2.87
C THR A 50 7.36 18.92 1.94
N ASP A 51 8.36 19.41 1.20
CA ASP A 51 8.27 20.62 0.38
C ASP A 51 8.23 20.33 -1.12
N ALA A 52 8.06 19.05 -1.51
CA ALA A 52 7.99 18.65 -2.90
C ALA A 52 6.56 18.67 -3.44
N GLU A 53 6.40 18.86 -4.76
CA GLU A 53 5.09 18.83 -5.43
C GLU A 53 4.34 17.49 -5.21
N HIS A 54 5.09 16.39 -5.11
CA HIS A 54 4.56 15.06 -4.83
C HIS A 54 4.98 14.56 -3.45
N TYR A 55 4.90 15.39 -2.42
CA TYR A 55 5.29 15.02 -1.06
C TYR A 55 4.51 13.83 -0.46
N VAL A 56 5.15 13.14 0.49
CA VAL A 56 4.48 12.17 1.37
C VAL A 56 3.48 12.90 2.28
N LYS A 57 2.19 12.58 2.14
CA LYS A 57 1.12 13.18 2.96
C LYS A 57 1.36 12.95 4.45
N SER A 58 0.90 13.90 5.28
CA SER A 58 0.93 13.78 6.74
C SER A 58 0.16 12.56 7.28
N SER A 59 -0.76 12.00 6.49
CA SER A 59 -1.49 10.78 6.82
C SER A 59 -0.68 9.49 6.61
N HIS A 60 0.57 9.57 6.15
CA HIS A 60 1.39 8.38 5.90
C HIS A 60 1.74 7.65 7.21
N PRO A 61 1.69 6.31 7.24
CA PRO A 61 2.07 5.55 8.42
C PRO A 61 3.50 5.85 8.88
N PRO A 62 3.78 5.81 10.20
CA PRO A 62 5.14 5.93 10.69
C PRO A 62 6.00 4.76 10.19
N LYS A 63 7.33 4.96 10.15
CA LYS A 63 8.41 4.02 9.74
C LYS A 63 8.87 4.07 8.28
N PHE A 64 8.22 4.80 7.38
CA PHE A 64 8.70 5.07 6.00
C PHE A 64 9.21 3.83 5.23
N GLU A 65 8.59 2.66 5.43
CA GLU A 65 8.91 1.44 4.70
C GLU A 65 8.21 1.44 3.34
N CYS A 66 8.62 2.34 2.43
CA CYS A 66 7.94 2.68 1.18
C CYS A 66 7.48 1.44 0.40
N PHE A 67 8.39 0.48 0.17
CA PHE A 67 8.16 -0.69 -0.67
C PHE A 67 7.25 -1.77 -0.05
N LYS A 68 6.87 -1.67 1.24
CA LYS A 68 5.90 -2.60 1.83
C LYS A 68 4.52 -2.41 1.22
N CYS A 69 4.12 -1.15 1.05
CA CYS A 69 2.84 -0.77 0.47
C CYS A 69 3.00 -0.38 -1.00
N HIS A 70 3.92 0.53 -1.33
CA HIS A 70 4.11 1.02 -2.69
C HIS A 70 4.85 -0.03 -3.55
N LYS A 71 4.12 -0.65 -4.47
CA LYS A 71 4.67 -1.61 -5.42
C LYS A 71 4.95 -0.94 -6.76
N PRO A 72 5.99 -1.37 -7.50
CA PRO A 72 6.20 -0.94 -8.87
C PRO A 72 4.97 -1.25 -9.70
N GLU A 73 4.60 -0.33 -10.58
CA GLU A 73 3.61 -0.61 -11.58
C GLU A 73 4.13 -1.75 -12.47
N LYS A 74 3.38 -2.87 -12.51
CA LYS A 74 3.63 -3.87 -13.54
C LYS A 74 3.34 -3.19 -14.87
N LYS A 75 4.26 -3.23 -15.83
CA LYS A 75 3.94 -2.93 -17.24
C LYS A 75 2.62 -3.63 -17.54
N ARG A 76 1.53 -2.87 -17.70
CA ARG A 76 0.43 -3.35 -18.51
C ARG A 76 1.10 -3.58 -19.86
N GLN A 77 1.28 -4.84 -20.25
CA GLN A 77 1.41 -5.14 -21.67
C GLN A 77 0.24 -4.40 -22.30
N GLN A 78 0.55 -3.35 -23.05
CA GLN A 78 -0.43 -2.49 -23.68
C GLN A 78 -1.37 -3.43 -24.44
N SER A 79 -2.59 -3.54 -23.95
CA SER A 79 -3.72 -4.11 -24.67
C SER A 79 -3.97 -3.18 -25.84
N ASN A 80 -3.23 -3.39 -26.93
CA ASN A 80 -3.49 -2.78 -28.21
C ASN A 80 -3.32 -3.89 -29.25
N ARG A 81 -4.42 -4.62 -29.48
CA ARG A 81 -4.67 -5.35 -30.72
C ARG A 81 -6.08 -4.99 -31.16
#